data_AF-A0A9X3EYQ3-F1
#
_entry.id   AF-A0A9X3EYQ3-F1
#
_cell.length_a   1.000
_cell.length_b   1.000
_cell.length_c   1.000
_cell.angle_alpha   90.00
_cell.angle_beta   90.00
_cell.angle_gamma   90.00
#
_symmetry.space_group_name_H-M   'P 1'
#
loop_
_entity.id
_entity.type
_entity.pdbx_description
1 polymer ?
#
loop_
_entity_poly.entity_id
_entity_poly.type
_entity_poly.pdbx_seq_one_letter_code
_entity_poly.pdbx_strand_id
1 'polypeptide(L)'
;MGQVQPFYPHGGIPVPFTPGHTAASVEGVWQALKVFATQDIDPSKLDVTTLKGLKRTVQRLGACLGHRDGLEGTRLLSYAEARRQIYLPTYRHVLHHHLAAELAELRRLGAAGQVVLLDYETNPDPDDLSRPLSHVGLVIHMLEGTWPAEHVPST
;
A
#
# COMPACT_ATOMS: atom_id res chain seq x y z
N MET A 1 -5.28 -9.33 -15.48
CA MET A 1 -4.07 -8.64 -14.99
C MET A 1 -4.40 -7.46 -14.07
N GLY A 2 -5.37 -7.60 -13.15
CA GLY A 2 -5.76 -6.54 -12.20
C GLY A 2 -5.28 -6.78 -10.76
N GLN A 3 -4.61 -7.90 -10.50
CA GLN A 3 -4.28 -8.36 -9.15
C GLN A 3 -3.12 -7.58 -8.51
N VAL A 4 -2.25 -6.98 -9.32
CA VAL A 4 -1.16 -6.10 -8.82
C VAL A 4 -1.68 -4.75 -8.31
N GLN A 5 -2.94 -4.42 -8.58
CA GLN A 5 -3.52 -3.15 -8.14
C GLN A 5 -3.74 -3.16 -6.62
N PRO A 6 -3.49 -2.06 -5.90
CA PRO A 6 -3.53 -2.01 -4.44
C PRO A 6 -4.94 -2.21 -3.87
N PHE A 7 -5.97 -2.00 -4.69
CA PHE A 7 -7.38 -2.16 -4.35
C PHE A 7 -7.92 -3.56 -4.67
N TYR A 8 -7.11 -4.45 -5.23
CA TYR A 8 -7.53 -5.84 -5.44
C TYR A 8 -7.70 -6.54 -4.08
N PRO A 9 -8.84 -7.19 -3.83
CA PRO A 9 -9.16 -7.73 -2.51
C PRO A 9 -8.54 -9.12 -2.29
N HIS A 10 -7.21 -9.19 -2.15
CA HIS A 10 -6.49 -10.44 -1.88
C HIS A 10 -6.91 -11.14 -0.59
N GLY A 11 -7.33 -10.38 0.43
CA GLY A 11 -7.64 -10.88 1.76
C GLY A 11 -6.38 -11.26 2.56
N GLY A 12 -6.53 -11.36 3.88
CA GLY A 12 -5.46 -11.83 4.77
C GLY A 12 -4.24 -10.91 4.87
N ILE A 13 -4.31 -9.67 4.37
CA ILE A 13 -3.18 -8.73 4.37
C ILE A 13 -3.02 -8.17 5.78
N PRO A 14 -1.87 -8.33 6.46
CA PRO A 14 -1.69 -7.85 7.83
C PRO A 14 -1.77 -6.32 7.90
N VAL A 15 -2.40 -5.80 8.96
CA VAL A 15 -2.41 -4.36 9.26
C VAL A 15 -1.15 -4.02 10.06
N PRO A 16 -0.26 -3.14 9.54
CA PRO A 16 0.94 -2.72 10.27
C PRO A 16 0.60 -2.16 11.66
N PHE A 17 1.42 -2.50 12.65
CA PHE A 17 1.24 -2.09 14.06
C PHE A 17 -0.05 -2.59 14.71
N THR A 18 -0.74 -3.59 14.13
CA THR A 18 -1.97 -4.14 14.72
C THR A 18 -1.98 -5.66 14.59
N PRO A 19 -1.25 -6.37 15.47
CA PRO A 19 -1.21 -7.83 15.47
C PRO A 19 -2.61 -8.45 15.48
N GLY A 20 -2.78 -9.55 14.73
CA GLY A 20 -4.05 -10.28 14.65
C GLY A 20 -5.12 -9.65 13.75
N HIS A 21 -4.87 -8.47 13.18
CA HIS A 21 -5.81 -7.82 12.25
C HIS A 21 -5.32 -7.90 10.81
N THR A 22 -6.28 -8.13 9.90
CA THR A 22 -6.02 -8.21 8.46
C THR A 22 -7.00 -7.35 7.67
N ALA A 23 -6.66 -7.06 6.43
CA ALA A 23 -7.48 -6.33 5.47
C ALA A 23 -7.71 -7.15 4.19
N ALA A 24 -8.78 -6.77 3.48
CA ALA A 24 -9.09 -7.25 2.15
C ALA A 24 -8.06 -6.76 1.11
N SER A 25 -7.61 -5.50 1.19
CA SER A 25 -6.72 -4.89 0.18
C SER A 25 -5.70 -3.93 0.81
N VAL A 26 -4.62 -3.62 0.08
CA VAL A 26 -3.61 -2.63 0.50
C VAL A 26 -4.22 -1.24 0.63
N GLU A 27 -5.07 -0.86 -0.32
CA GLU A 27 -5.82 0.39 -0.26
C GLU A 27 -6.79 0.40 0.95
N GLY A 28 -7.33 -0.75 1.34
CA GLY A 28 -8.14 -0.91 2.55
C GLY A 28 -7.35 -0.55 3.81
N VAL A 29 -6.13 -1.07 3.97
CA VAL A 29 -5.22 -0.68 5.07
C VAL A 29 -4.94 0.81 5.03
N TRP A 30 -4.58 1.34 3.85
CA TRP A 30 -4.25 2.75 3.66
C TRP A 30 -5.40 3.67 4.05
N GLN A 31 -6.63 3.38 3.60
CA GLN A 31 -7.81 4.19 3.89
C GLN A 31 -8.31 4.02 5.33
N ALA A 32 -8.15 2.83 5.92
CA ALA A 32 -8.54 2.58 7.31
C ALA A 32 -7.70 3.43 8.26
N LEU A 33 -6.39 3.45 8.07
CA LEU A 33 -5.46 4.17 8.97
C LEU A 33 -5.38 5.67 8.68
N LYS A 34 -5.96 6.15 7.58
CA LYS A 34 -5.92 7.57 7.20
C LYS A 34 -6.71 8.44 8.18
N VAL A 35 -6.11 9.53 8.63
CA VAL A 35 -6.73 10.48 9.56
C VAL A 35 -6.97 11.80 8.85
N PHE A 36 -8.18 12.34 9.02
CA PHE A 36 -8.61 13.62 8.47
C PHE A 36 -8.99 14.59 9.60
N ALA A 37 -9.06 15.89 9.27
CA ALA A 37 -9.43 16.94 10.21
C ALA A 37 -10.79 16.71 10.90
N THR A 38 -11.73 16.05 10.23
CA THR A 38 -13.07 15.79 10.79
C THR A 38 -13.36 14.32 11.11
N GLN A 39 -12.42 13.41 10.86
CA GLN A 39 -12.61 11.98 11.12
C GLN A 39 -11.27 11.29 11.37
N ASP A 40 -11.19 10.54 12.48
CA ASP A 40 -10.06 9.66 12.80
C ASP A 40 -10.03 8.43 11.86
N ILE A 41 -9.32 7.36 12.23
CA ILE A 41 -9.31 6.09 11.50
C ILE A 41 -10.72 5.53 11.23
N ASP A 42 -10.83 4.66 10.23
CA ASP A 42 -12.08 4.00 9.86
C ASP A 42 -11.82 2.51 9.59
N PRO A 43 -11.84 1.65 10.64
CA PRO A 43 -11.57 0.22 10.51
C PRO A 43 -12.51 -0.50 9.54
N SER A 44 -13.70 0.06 9.24
CA SER A 44 -14.63 -0.53 8.27
C SER A 44 -14.02 -0.66 6.86
N LYS A 45 -12.96 0.08 6.55
CA LYS A 45 -12.26 0.01 5.25
C LYS A 45 -11.41 -1.25 5.10
N LEU A 46 -11.09 -1.94 6.19
CA LEU A 46 -10.34 -3.19 6.13
C LEU A 46 -11.15 -4.28 5.43
N ASP A 47 -12.47 -4.32 5.61
CA ASP A 47 -13.34 -5.38 5.07
C ASP A 47 -13.91 -5.05 3.68
N VAL A 48 -13.58 -3.90 3.10
CA VAL A 48 -14.12 -3.48 1.81
C VAL A 48 -13.47 -4.29 0.67
N THR A 49 -14.26 -5.13 0.02
CA THR A 49 -13.84 -5.99 -1.10
C THR A 49 -14.20 -5.44 -2.49
N THR A 50 -14.83 -4.26 -2.55
CA THR A 50 -15.20 -3.61 -3.81
C THR A 50 -14.69 -2.16 -3.85
N LEU A 51 -14.61 -1.55 -5.03
CA LEU A 51 -14.24 -0.14 -5.14
C LEU A 51 -15.25 0.80 -4.46
N LYS A 52 -16.51 0.37 -4.30
CA LYS A 52 -17.58 1.18 -3.73
C LYS A 52 -17.37 1.32 -2.22
N GLY A 53 -17.21 2.57 -1.76
CA GLY A 53 -17.08 2.89 -0.33
C GLY A 53 -15.67 2.71 0.25
N LEU A 54 -14.68 2.36 -0.58
CA LEU A 54 -13.28 2.20 -0.18
C LEU A 54 -12.59 3.54 0.11
N LYS A 55 -12.74 4.51 -0.80
CA LYS A 55 -12.00 5.79 -0.71
C LYS A 55 -12.61 6.74 0.33
N ARG A 56 -11.74 7.32 1.15
CA ARG A 56 -12.00 8.48 2.02
C ARG A 56 -11.24 9.68 1.46
N THR A 57 -11.91 10.83 1.34
CA THR A 57 -11.42 11.95 0.53
C THR A 57 -11.44 13.27 1.28
N VAL A 58 -10.52 14.17 0.91
CA VAL A 58 -10.38 15.48 1.55
C VAL A 58 -11.58 16.40 1.30
N GLN A 59 -12.27 16.23 0.17
CA GLN A 59 -13.48 16.98 -0.15
C GLN A 59 -14.61 16.68 0.84
N ARG A 60 -14.65 15.47 1.41
CA ARG A 60 -15.69 15.05 2.35
C ARG A 60 -15.27 15.22 3.81
N LEU A 61 -13.99 15.00 4.12
CA LEU A 61 -13.50 14.86 5.50
C LEU A 61 -12.50 15.95 5.93
N GLY A 62 -12.27 16.95 5.08
CA GLY A 62 -11.29 18.01 5.34
C GLY A 62 -9.85 17.57 5.10
N ALA A 63 -8.90 18.34 5.61
CA ALA A 63 -7.47 18.09 5.37
C ALA A 63 -7.04 16.70 5.86
N CYS A 64 -6.22 16.01 5.06
CA CYS A 64 -5.57 14.77 5.49
C CYS A 64 -4.43 15.14 6.44
N LEU A 65 -4.48 14.64 7.68
CA LEU A 65 -3.50 14.96 8.71
C LEU A 65 -2.33 13.95 8.73
N GLY A 66 -2.58 12.71 8.27
CA GLY A 66 -1.58 11.65 8.28
C GLY A 66 -2.22 10.26 8.33
N HIS A 67 -1.48 9.28 8.84
CA HIS A 67 -1.99 7.93 9.11
C HIS A 67 -1.67 7.51 10.53
N ARG A 68 -2.58 6.80 11.19
CA ARG A 68 -2.32 6.23 12.51
C ARG A 68 -1.35 5.05 12.41
N ASP A 69 -0.45 4.92 13.39
CA ASP A 69 0.42 3.76 13.56
C ASP A 69 -0.35 2.53 14.09
N GLY A 70 -1.32 2.06 13.31
CA GLY A 70 -2.19 0.93 13.66
C GLY A 70 -3.58 1.35 14.18
N LEU A 71 -4.44 0.37 14.42
CA LEU A 71 -5.83 0.60 14.86
C LEU A 71 -5.91 1.07 16.32
N GLU A 72 -4.96 0.68 17.14
CA GLU A 72 -4.85 1.04 18.55
C GLU A 72 -3.69 2.01 18.82
N GLY A 73 -2.99 2.42 17.76
CA GLY A 73 -1.86 3.33 17.84
C GLY A 73 -2.27 4.73 18.30
N THR A 74 -1.32 5.48 18.85
CA THR A 74 -1.55 6.86 19.29
C THR A 74 -0.76 7.88 18.47
N ARG A 75 0.25 7.45 17.70
CA ARG A 75 1.09 8.35 16.91
C ARG A 75 0.46 8.59 15.54
N LEU A 76 0.47 9.85 15.13
CA LEU A 76 0.10 10.23 13.78
C LEU A 76 1.37 10.30 12.92
N LEU A 77 1.48 9.38 11.96
CA LEU A 77 2.55 9.36 10.98
C LEU A 77 2.30 10.41 9.90
N SER A 78 3.34 11.16 9.56
CA SER A 78 3.37 11.98 8.35
C SER A 78 3.18 11.12 7.11
N TYR A 79 2.87 11.76 5.98
CA TYR A 79 2.70 11.04 4.71
C TYR A 79 3.95 10.24 4.30
N ALA A 80 5.15 10.80 4.54
CA ALA A 80 6.43 10.15 4.26
C ALA A 80 6.65 8.92 5.15
N GLU A 81 6.39 9.05 6.45
CA GLU A 81 6.47 7.94 7.39
C GLU A 81 5.45 6.85 7.02
N ALA A 82 4.20 7.22 6.76
CA ALA A 82 3.16 6.27 6.40
C ALA A 82 3.51 5.46 5.12
N ARG A 83 4.14 6.08 4.11
CA ARG A 83 4.64 5.33 2.95
C ARG A 83 5.60 4.21 3.37
N ARG A 84 6.59 4.53 4.20
CA ARG A 84 7.65 3.59 4.59
C ARG A 84 7.21 2.55 5.63
N GLN A 85 6.32 2.95 6.53
CA GLN A 85 5.95 2.16 7.71
C GLN A 85 4.64 1.38 7.51
N ILE A 86 3.78 1.84 6.60
CA ILE A 86 2.48 1.21 6.33
C ILE A 86 2.45 0.70 4.89
N TYR A 87 2.57 1.59 3.90
CA TYR A 87 2.27 1.24 2.51
C TYR A 87 3.24 0.20 1.94
N LEU A 88 4.54 0.46 2.04
CA LEU A 88 5.58 -0.46 1.55
C LEU A 88 5.47 -1.86 2.18
N PRO A 89 5.50 -2.05 3.52
CA PRO A 89 5.43 -3.39 4.09
C PRO A 89 4.13 -4.12 3.73
N THR A 90 3.02 -3.40 3.63
CA THR A 90 1.72 -3.96 3.23
C THR A 90 1.74 -4.44 1.78
N TYR A 91 2.24 -3.62 0.85
CA TYR A 91 2.32 -4.01 -0.56
C TYR A 91 3.37 -5.10 -0.80
N ARG A 92 4.52 -5.04 -0.09
CA ARG A 92 5.54 -6.10 -0.09
C ARG A 92 4.95 -7.44 0.32
N HIS A 93 4.12 -7.47 1.36
CA HIS A 93 3.43 -8.69 1.78
C HIS A 93 2.57 -9.27 0.64
N VAL A 94 1.77 -8.43 -0.04
CA VAL A 94 0.98 -8.86 -1.20
C VAL A 94 1.85 -9.43 -2.31
N LEU A 95 2.95 -8.74 -2.65
CA LEU A 95 3.89 -9.19 -3.67
C LEU A 95 4.46 -10.59 -3.36
N HIS A 96 4.85 -10.85 -2.10
CA HIS A 96 5.43 -12.14 -1.70
C HIS A 96 4.42 -13.26 -1.54
N HIS A 97 3.27 -12.99 -0.92
CA HIS A 97 2.33 -14.03 -0.49
C HIS A 97 1.19 -14.28 -1.45
N HIS A 98 0.83 -13.28 -2.26
CA HIS A 98 -0.32 -13.38 -3.16
C HIS A 98 0.08 -13.32 -4.63
N LEU A 99 1.20 -12.69 -4.98
CA LEU A 99 1.62 -12.47 -6.37
C LEU A 99 2.95 -13.15 -6.75
N ALA A 100 3.35 -14.17 -6.00
CA ALA A 100 4.61 -14.89 -6.25
C ALA A 100 4.67 -15.52 -7.66
N ALA A 101 3.55 -16.06 -8.15
CA ALA A 101 3.46 -16.67 -9.47
C ALA A 101 3.58 -15.63 -10.58
N GLU A 102 2.89 -14.50 -10.43
CA GLU A 102 2.94 -13.36 -11.35
C GLU A 102 4.35 -12.78 -11.42
N LEU A 103 5.03 -12.61 -10.27
CA LEU A 103 6.41 -12.16 -10.23
C LEU A 103 7.36 -13.16 -10.91
N ALA A 104 7.16 -14.47 -10.71
CA ALA A 104 7.94 -15.50 -11.38
C ALA A 104 7.75 -15.46 -12.91
N GLU A 105 6.52 -15.27 -13.38
CA GLU A 105 6.23 -15.14 -14.80
C GLU A 105 6.83 -13.86 -15.40
N LEU A 106 6.77 -12.73 -14.69
CA LEU A 106 7.44 -11.49 -15.10
C LEU A 106 8.96 -11.67 -15.21
N ARG A 107 9.59 -12.40 -14.27
CA ARG A 107 11.02 -12.74 -14.39
C ARG A 107 11.30 -13.61 -15.62
N ARG A 108 10.46 -14.62 -15.87
CA ARG A 108 10.59 -15.51 -17.04
C ARG A 108 10.46 -14.74 -18.35
N LEU A 109 9.46 -13.86 -18.45
CA LEU A 109 9.25 -13.01 -19.62
C LEU A 109 10.41 -12.01 -19.81
N GLY A 110 10.86 -11.37 -18.73
CA GLY A 110 12.00 -10.44 -18.75
C GLY A 110 13.32 -11.11 -19.19
N ALA A 111 13.52 -12.38 -18.84
CA ALA A 111 14.67 -13.16 -19.31
C ALA A 111 14.56 -13.54 -20.80
N ALA A 112 13.34 -13.62 -21.35
CA ALA A 112 13.09 -13.96 -22.75
C ALA A 112 13.07 -12.72 -23.67
N GLY A 113 12.90 -11.51 -23.13
CA GLY A 113 12.88 -10.28 -23.88
C GLY A 113 12.33 -9.09 -23.10
N GLN A 114 12.15 -7.96 -23.78
CA GLN A 114 11.64 -6.75 -23.14
C GLN A 114 10.17 -6.90 -22.74
N VAL A 115 9.86 -6.56 -21.49
CA VAL A 115 8.49 -6.48 -20.95
C VAL A 115 8.15 -5.02 -20.66
N VAL A 116 6.99 -4.56 -21.12
CA VAL A 116 6.47 -3.23 -20.82
C VAL A 116 5.30 -3.37 -19.84
N LEU A 117 5.42 -2.71 -18.69
CA LEU A 117 4.36 -2.63 -17.68
C LEU A 117 3.78 -1.21 -17.69
N LEU A 118 2.45 -1.11 -17.68
CA LEU A 118 1.73 0.16 -17.73
C LEU A 118 1.09 0.45 -16.38
N ASP A 119 1.27 1.68 -15.91
CA ASP A 119 0.68 2.21 -14.69
C ASP A 119 0.20 3.64 -14.93
N TYR A 120 -0.79 4.06 -14.15
CA TYR A 120 -1.28 5.43 -14.20
C TYR A 120 -0.24 6.41 -13.63
N GLU A 121 0.42 6.00 -12.56
CA GLU A 121 1.50 6.77 -11.93
C GLU A 121 2.87 6.29 -12.38
N THR A 122 3.85 7.19 -12.37
CA THR A 122 5.21 6.90 -12.85
C THR A 122 6.29 7.17 -11.81
N ASN A 123 5.93 7.46 -10.57
CA ASN A 123 6.90 7.74 -9.51
C ASN A 123 7.28 6.45 -8.76
N PRO A 124 8.46 5.86 -8.98
CA PRO A 124 8.90 4.68 -8.23
C PRO A 124 9.46 5.02 -6.84
N ASP A 125 9.78 6.29 -6.57
CA ASP A 125 10.54 6.71 -5.41
C ASP A 125 9.64 7.06 -4.23
N PRO A 126 9.70 6.31 -3.10
CA PRO A 126 8.96 6.65 -1.90
C PRO A 126 9.31 8.02 -1.30
N ASP A 127 10.51 8.55 -1.55
CA ASP A 127 10.96 9.87 -1.08
C ASP A 127 10.43 11.03 -1.91
N ASP A 128 10.03 10.81 -3.17
CA ASP A 128 9.33 11.83 -3.94
C ASP A 128 7.87 11.92 -3.48
N LEU A 129 7.62 12.83 -2.54
CA LEU A 129 6.29 13.08 -2.00
C LEU A 129 5.41 13.95 -2.91
N SER A 130 5.96 14.51 -4.00
CA SER A 130 5.21 15.42 -4.88
C SER A 130 4.17 14.69 -5.73
N ARG A 131 4.33 13.37 -5.90
CA ARG A 131 3.48 12.52 -6.74
C ARG A 131 3.14 11.19 -6.06
N PRO A 132 1.97 10.59 -6.31
CA PRO A 132 1.63 9.27 -5.77
C PRO A 132 2.57 8.18 -6.30
N LEU A 133 2.73 7.09 -5.53
CA LEU A 133 3.61 6.00 -5.93
C LEU A 133 3.06 5.20 -7.12
N SER A 134 3.97 4.79 -7.99
CA SER A 134 3.75 3.82 -9.04
C SER A 134 3.79 2.41 -8.45
N HIS A 135 2.70 1.67 -8.61
CA HIS A 135 2.60 0.26 -8.23
C HIS A 135 3.51 -0.60 -9.10
N VAL A 136 3.60 -0.26 -10.38
CA VAL A 136 4.54 -0.92 -11.31
C VAL A 136 5.98 -0.60 -10.93
N GLY A 137 6.29 0.65 -10.54
CA GLY A 137 7.62 1.01 -10.02
C GLY A 137 8.02 0.14 -8.83
N LEU A 138 7.11 -0.11 -7.90
CA LEU A 138 7.35 -1.00 -6.76
C LEU A 138 7.48 -2.49 -7.17
N VAL A 139 6.72 -2.95 -8.17
CA VAL A 139 6.89 -4.30 -8.74
C VAL A 139 8.28 -4.45 -9.35
N ILE A 140 8.78 -3.43 -10.07
CA ILE A 140 10.14 -3.42 -10.62
C ILE A 140 11.17 -3.48 -9.49
N HIS A 141 11.03 -2.67 -8.44
CA HIS A 141 11.90 -2.76 -7.25
C HIS A 141 11.93 -4.17 -6.63
N MET A 142 10.79 -4.86 -6.58
CA MET A 142 10.71 -6.25 -6.10
C MET A 142 11.42 -7.24 -7.05
N LEU A 143 11.29 -7.06 -8.36
CA LEU A 143 11.92 -7.93 -9.35
C LEU A 143 13.45 -7.76 -9.38
N GLU A 144 13.93 -6.53 -9.22
CA GLU A 144 15.34 -6.16 -9.26
C GLU A 144 16.06 -6.29 -7.91
N GLY A 145 15.33 -6.57 -6.83
CA GLY A 145 15.92 -6.68 -5.49
C GLY A 145 16.33 -5.32 -4.88
N THR A 146 15.75 -4.23 -5.38
CA THR A 146 16.02 -2.85 -4.95
C THR A 146 14.88 -2.28 -4.10
N TRP A 147 14.14 -3.15 -3.41
CA TRP A 147 13.02 -2.75 -2.56
C TRP A 147 13.41 -1.63 -1.60
N PRO A 148 12.67 -0.50 -1.55
CA PRO A 148 13.07 0.63 -0.72
C PRO A 148 13.06 0.30 0.77
N ALA A 149 13.88 1.01 1.54
CA ALA A 149 13.97 0.82 2.98
C ALA A 149 12.62 1.07 3.67
N GLU A 150 12.13 0.05 4.36
CA GLU A 150 11.03 0.14 5.30
C GLU A 150 11.58 0.66 6.63
N HIS A 151 10.93 1.65 7.23
CA HIS A 151 11.32 2.08 8.57
C HIS A 151 10.43 1.34 9.57
N VAL A 152 11.04 0.64 10.53
CA VAL A 152 10.33 0.22 11.73
C VAL A 152 10.80 1.19 12.80
N PRO A 153 9.90 1.92 13.49
CA PRO A 153 10.34 2.76 14.60
C PRO A 153 11.15 1.92 15.58
N SER A 154 12.31 2.44 15.98
CA SER A 154 12.99 1.90 17.16
C SER A 154 12.02 1.99 18.33
N THR A 155 11.69 0.83 18.92
CA THR A 155 10.95 0.70 20.19
C THR A 155 11.48 1.62 21.27
#